data_AF-A0A4R4A5Q0-F1
#
_entry.id   AF-A0A4R4A5Q0-F1
#
_cell.length_a   1.000
_cell.length_b   1.000
_cell.length_c   1.000
_cell.angle_alpha   90.00
_cell.angle_beta   90.00
_cell.angle_gamma   90.00
#
_symmetry.space_group_name_H-M   'P 1'
#
loop_
_entity.id
_entity.type
_entity.pdbx_description
1 polymer ?
#
loop_
_entity_poly.entity_id
_entity_poly.type
_entity_poly.pdbx_seq_one_letter_code
_entity_poly.pdbx_strand_id
1 'polypeptide(L)'
;MIDDIKKDAAERMAKSVEALSHELAKIRTGRAHPSLLDHVMVSYYGSDVPIRQVANINAEDARTLSVVPWEKNLVQAIEKAIMQSDLGLNPNSAGTVIRVPMPPLTEERRRDLIKVARSEAEQARVAIRNIRRDANNELKELVKEKMISEDDERRGQEIVQKLTDQNVKEIDVVLAEKEEDLMSI
;
A
#
# COMPACT_ATOMS: atom_id res chain seq x y z
N MET A 1 20.95 24.63 6.52
CA MET A 1 19.79 25.44 6.09
C MET A 1 19.22 24.95 4.78
N ILE A 2 19.89 25.14 3.64
CA ILE A 2 19.40 24.61 2.35
C ILE A 2 19.35 23.07 2.33
N ASP A 3 20.36 22.42 2.92
CA ASP A 3 20.37 20.95 3.00
C ASP A 3 19.33 20.39 3.96
N ASP A 4 18.90 21.17 4.95
CA ASP A 4 17.83 20.77 5.87
C ASP A 4 16.48 20.81 5.16
N ILE A 5 16.20 21.86 4.37
CA ILE A 5 14.99 21.97 3.53
C ILE A 5 14.95 20.83 2.50
N LYS A 6 16.08 20.51 1.88
CA LYS A 6 16.16 19.36 0.95
C LYS A 6 15.83 18.05 1.64
N LYS A 7 16.40 17.84 2.84
CA LYS A 7 16.19 16.60 3.60
C LYS A 7 14.74 16.48 4.05
N ASP A 8 14.14 17.55 4.55
CA ASP A 8 12.73 17.58 4.93
C ASP A 8 11.81 17.32 3.72
N ALA A 9 12.05 18.00 2.61
CA ALA A 9 11.29 17.79 1.38
C ALA A 9 11.41 16.34 0.87
N ALA A 10 12.62 15.76 0.89
CA ALA A 10 12.84 14.37 0.50
C ALA A 10 12.11 13.39 1.42
N GLU A 11 12.17 13.59 2.75
CA GLU A 11 11.50 12.74 3.72
C GLU A 11 9.97 12.81 3.60
N ARG A 12 9.41 14.01 3.43
CA ARG A 12 7.97 14.21 3.22
C ARG A 12 7.50 13.62 1.89
N MET A 13 8.29 13.74 0.82
CA MET A 13 7.96 13.13 -0.48
C MET A 13 8.01 11.60 -0.38
N ALA A 14 9.05 11.02 0.24
CA ALA A 14 9.18 9.58 0.44
C ALA A 14 8.01 9.00 1.25
N LYS A 15 7.62 9.66 2.34
CA LYS A 15 6.42 9.28 3.12
C LYS A 15 5.13 9.30 2.29
N SER A 16 5.04 10.21 1.31
CA SER A 16 3.88 10.28 0.42
C SER A 16 3.82 9.08 -0.53
N VAL A 17 4.98 8.63 -1.02
CA VAL A 17 5.09 7.42 -1.85
C VAL A 17 4.80 6.16 -1.03
N GLU A 18 5.32 6.08 0.19
CA GLU A 18 5.06 4.96 1.11
C GLU A 18 3.57 4.86 1.47
N ALA A 19 2.92 5.99 1.76
CA ALA A 19 1.48 6.04 1.99
C ALA A 19 0.69 5.55 0.77
N LEU A 20 1.07 5.96 -0.45
CA LEU A 20 0.47 5.45 -1.68
C LEU A 20 0.62 3.92 -1.80
N SER A 21 1.81 3.39 -1.52
CA SER A 21 2.06 1.95 -1.55
C SER A 21 1.15 1.20 -0.57
N HIS A 22 0.96 1.73 0.64
CA HIS A 22 0.04 1.18 1.63
C HIS A 22 -1.43 1.22 1.18
N GLU A 23 -1.90 2.32 0.58
CA GLU A 23 -3.27 2.40 0.07
C GLU A 23 -3.49 1.47 -1.13
N LEU A 24 -2.54 1.41 -2.05
CA LEU A 24 -2.59 0.48 -3.18
C LEU A 24 -2.52 -0.98 -2.74
N ALA A 25 -1.82 -1.30 -1.65
CA ALA A 25 -1.81 -2.65 -1.08
C ALA A 25 -3.20 -3.10 -0.58
N LYS A 26 -4.04 -2.16 -0.10
CA LYS A 26 -5.42 -2.45 0.31
C LYS A 26 -6.35 -2.73 -0.87
N ILE A 27 -6.02 -2.22 -2.06
CA ILE A 27 -6.79 -2.48 -3.28
C ILE A 27 -6.60 -3.93 -3.72
N ARG A 28 -7.67 -4.72 -3.60
CA ARG A 28 -7.71 -6.15 -3.94
C ARG A 28 -7.51 -6.35 -5.45
N THR A 29 -6.40 -6.97 -5.84
CA THR A 29 -6.08 -7.29 -7.25
C THR A 29 -6.75 -8.57 -7.76
N GLY A 30 -7.45 -9.29 -6.87
CA GLY A 30 -8.01 -10.61 -7.19
C GLY A 30 -6.97 -11.73 -7.20
N ARG A 31 -5.69 -11.42 -6.93
CA ARG A 31 -4.63 -12.41 -6.67
C ARG A 31 -4.54 -12.73 -5.19
N ALA A 32 -4.38 -14.01 -4.89
CA ALA A 32 -4.30 -14.54 -3.54
C ALA A 32 -2.99 -14.09 -2.89
N HIS A 33 -3.06 -13.03 -2.07
CA HIS A 33 -1.93 -12.57 -1.28
C HIS A 33 -2.14 -12.91 0.19
N PRO A 34 -1.14 -13.48 0.90
CA PRO A 34 -1.25 -13.79 2.33
C PRO A 34 -1.70 -12.60 3.19
N SER A 35 -1.31 -11.38 2.80
CA SER A 35 -1.69 -10.15 3.52
C SER A 35 -3.19 -9.90 3.59
N LEU A 36 -4.01 -10.53 2.75
CA LEU A 36 -5.47 -10.39 2.80
C LEU A 36 -6.06 -10.90 4.11
N LEU A 37 -5.40 -11.87 4.74
CA LEU A 37 -5.86 -12.47 5.98
C LEU A 37 -5.26 -11.78 7.22
N ASP A 38 -4.40 -10.75 7.07
CA ASP A 38 -3.72 -10.11 8.20
C ASP A 38 -4.65 -9.46 9.21
N HIS A 39 -5.79 -8.96 8.73
CA HIS A 39 -6.82 -8.33 9.56
C HIS A 39 -7.75 -9.34 10.24
N VAL A 40 -7.63 -10.65 9.94
CA VAL A 40 -8.48 -11.68 10.52
C VAL A 40 -7.96 -12.06 11.89
N MET A 41 -8.80 -11.86 12.90
CA MET A 41 -8.55 -12.24 14.29
C MET A 41 -9.21 -13.59 14.57
N VAL A 42 -8.47 -14.49 15.24
CA VAL A 42 -8.91 -15.84 15.60
C VAL A 42 -8.96 -15.94 17.11
N SER A 43 -10.07 -16.46 17.64
CA SER A 43 -10.19 -16.70 19.08
C SER A 43 -9.33 -17.90 19.49
N TYR A 44 -8.27 -17.62 20.25
CA TYR A 44 -7.37 -18.59 20.85
C TYR A 44 -7.51 -18.54 22.37
N TYR A 45 -8.09 -19.60 22.95
CA TYR A 45 -8.26 -19.75 24.41
C TYR A 45 -8.85 -18.52 25.13
N GLY A 46 -9.83 -17.85 24.53
CA GLY A 46 -10.52 -16.70 25.12
C GLY A 46 -9.87 -15.34 24.85
N SER A 47 -8.82 -15.30 24.02
CA SER A 47 -8.19 -14.07 23.53
C SER A 47 -8.17 -14.05 22.00
N ASP A 48 -8.38 -12.89 21.39
CA ASP A 48 -8.33 -12.73 19.94
C ASP A 48 -6.89 -12.45 19.51
N VAL A 49 -6.34 -13.34 18.68
CA VAL A 49 -4.98 -13.23 18.14
C VAL A 49 -5.01 -13.17 16.61
N PRO A 50 -4.08 -12.45 15.96
CA PRO A 50 -4.00 -12.44 14.50
C PRO A 50 -3.78 -13.84 13.93
N ILE A 51 -4.45 -14.18 12.84
CA ILE A 51 -4.35 -15.49 12.19
C ILE A 51 -2.92 -15.90 11.83
N ARG A 52 -2.04 -14.94 11.51
CA ARG A 52 -0.61 -15.17 11.25
C ARG A 52 0.15 -15.82 12.41
N GLN A 53 -0.31 -15.62 13.64
CA GLN A 53 0.34 -16.20 14.82
C GLN A 53 -0.08 -17.65 15.05
N VAL A 54 -1.25 -18.05 14.58
CA VAL A 54 -1.85 -19.37 14.82
C VAL A 54 -1.83 -20.29 13.59
N ALA A 55 -1.48 -19.76 12.42
CA ALA A 55 -1.39 -20.51 11.18
C ALA A 55 -0.34 -19.95 10.21
N ASN A 56 0.21 -20.85 9.38
CA ASN A 56 1.02 -20.49 8.23
C ASN A 56 0.11 -20.24 7.01
N ILE A 57 0.33 -19.13 6.31
CA ILE A 57 -0.51 -18.68 5.19
C ILE A 57 0.36 -18.64 3.94
N ASN A 58 0.03 -19.48 2.97
CA ASN A 58 0.72 -19.55 1.69
C ASN A 58 -0.27 -19.36 0.54
N ALA A 59 0.17 -18.73 -0.55
CA ALA A 59 -0.58 -18.76 -1.80
C ALA A 59 -0.32 -20.12 -2.47
N GLU A 60 -1.36 -20.97 -2.56
CA GLU A 60 -1.27 -22.27 -3.24
C GLU A 60 -1.38 -22.08 -4.76
N ASP A 61 -2.25 -21.15 -5.18
CA ASP A 61 -2.43 -20.74 -6.57
C ASP A 61 -2.80 -19.25 -6.60
N ALA A 62 -2.81 -18.63 -7.78
CA ALA A 62 -3.15 -17.22 -7.98
C ALA A 62 -4.51 -16.83 -7.38
N ARG A 63 -5.41 -17.79 -7.13
CA ARG A 63 -6.77 -17.55 -6.61
C ARG A 63 -7.09 -18.33 -5.33
N THR A 64 -6.14 -19.08 -4.78
CA THR A 64 -6.38 -19.93 -3.61
C THR A 64 -5.30 -19.71 -2.56
N LEU A 65 -5.71 -19.30 -1.35
CA LEU A 65 -4.83 -19.28 -0.18
C LEU A 65 -4.94 -20.61 0.57
N SER A 66 -3.78 -21.19 0.92
CA SER A 66 -3.65 -22.32 1.83
C SER A 66 -3.29 -21.79 3.22
N VAL A 67 -4.16 -22.03 4.19
CA VAL A 67 -3.94 -21.73 5.61
C VAL A 67 -3.74 -23.05 6.35
N VAL A 68 -2.56 -23.22 6.95
CA VAL A 68 -2.18 -24.42 7.71
C VAL A 68 -1.99 -24.04 9.17
N PRO A 69 -2.95 -24.34 10.07
CA PRO A 69 -2.78 -24.11 11.50
C PRO A 69 -1.68 -24.97 12.10
N TRP A 70 -1.04 -24.43 13.13
CA TRP A 70 -0.06 -25.18 13.93
C TRP A 70 -0.73 -26.30 14.76
N GLU A 71 -1.98 -26.08 15.16
CA GLU A 71 -2.77 -27.00 15.96
C GLU A 71 -4.06 -27.43 15.23
N LYS A 72 -4.33 -28.73 15.20
CA LYS A 72 -5.52 -29.29 14.53
C LYS A 72 -6.85 -28.80 15.11
N ASN A 73 -6.88 -28.48 16.40
CA ASN A 73 -8.09 -28.04 17.09
C ASN A 73 -8.52 -26.63 16.67
N LEU A 74 -7.61 -25.83 16.10
CA LEU A 74 -7.88 -24.46 15.65
C LEU A 74 -8.53 -24.37 14.27
N VAL A 75 -8.62 -25.49 13.54
CA VAL A 75 -9.18 -25.50 12.17
C VAL A 75 -10.58 -24.86 12.14
N GLN A 76 -11.47 -25.27 13.06
CA GLN A 76 -12.84 -24.74 13.12
C GLN A 76 -12.90 -23.27 13.58
N ALA A 77 -11.99 -22.86 14.47
CA ALA A 77 -11.93 -21.47 14.95
C ALA A 77 -11.48 -20.53 13.82
N ILE A 78 -10.48 -20.95 13.05
CA ILE A 78 -9.97 -20.21 11.88
C ILE A 78 -11.02 -20.17 10.77
N GLU A 79 -11.68 -21.28 10.49
CA GLU A 79 -12.75 -21.35 9.48
C GLU A 79 -13.87 -20.36 9.80
N LYS A 80 -14.34 -20.34 11.06
CA LYS A 80 -15.33 -19.36 11.52
C LYS A 80 -14.84 -17.93 11.44
N ALA A 81 -13.60 -17.66 11.84
CA ALA A 81 -13.01 -16.31 11.78
C ALA A 81 -12.94 -15.79 10.34
N ILE A 82 -12.55 -16.63 9.37
CA ILE A 82 -12.50 -16.26 7.96
C ILE A 82 -13.92 -16.04 7.41
N MET A 83 -14.88 -16.89 7.74
CA MET A 83 -16.28 -16.72 7.30
C MET A 83 -16.95 -15.47 7.90
N GLN A 84 -16.64 -15.14 9.16
CA GLN A 84 -17.16 -13.95 9.83
C GLN A 84 -16.46 -12.65 9.40
N SER A 85 -15.32 -12.75 8.72
CA SER A 85 -14.64 -11.58 8.20
C SER A 85 -15.44 -10.94 7.07
N ASP A 86 -15.33 -9.61 6.93
CA ASP A 86 -15.94 -8.83 5.84
C ASP A 86 -15.33 -9.13 4.45
N LEU A 87 -14.54 -10.20 4.33
CA LEU A 87 -13.91 -10.63 3.09
C LEU A 87 -14.89 -11.38 2.18
N GLY A 88 -15.96 -11.98 2.73
CA GLY A 88 -16.94 -12.75 1.96
C GLY A 88 -16.36 -14.02 1.33
N LEU A 89 -15.36 -14.61 1.97
CA LEU A 89 -14.65 -15.80 1.50
C LEU A 89 -15.24 -17.06 2.14
N ASN A 90 -15.37 -18.13 1.36
CA ASN A 90 -15.84 -19.42 1.85
C ASN A 90 -14.66 -20.39 1.97
N PRO A 91 -14.05 -20.55 3.15
CA PRO A 91 -13.01 -21.54 3.38
C PRO A 91 -13.53 -22.97 3.16
N ASN A 92 -12.68 -23.83 2.63
CA ASN A 92 -12.92 -25.27 2.47
C ASN A 92 -11.81 -26.03 3.21
N SER A 93 -12.17 -26.75 4.26
CA SER A 93 -11.23 -27.50 5.10
C SER A 93 -10.99 -28.91 4.54
N ALA A 94 -9.74 -29.19 4.17
CA ALA A 94 -9.26 -30.52 3.76
C ALA A 94 -8.33 -31.07 4.85
N GLY A 95 -8.91 -31.64 5.92
CA GLY A 95 -8.16 -32.18 7.05
C GLY A 95 -7.47 -31.08 7.87
N THR A 96 -6.16 -30.91 7.68
CA THR A 96 -5.36 -29.87 8.37
C THR A 96 -5.08 -28.64 7.50
N VAL A 97 -5.51 -28.63 6.24
CA VAL A 97 -5.29 -27.51 5.32
C VAL A 97 -6.62 -26.84 5.04
N ILE A 98 -6.70 -25.53 5.26
CA ILE A 98 -7.87 -24.72 4.94
C ILE A 98 -7.59 -23.99 3.63
N ARG A 99 -8.37 -24.28 2.60
CA ARG A 99 -8.28 -23.60 1.30
C ARG A 99 -9.29 -22.48 1.24
N VAL A 100 -8.83 -21.27 0.95
CA VAL A 100 -9.69 -20.09 0.81
C VAL A 100 -9.69 -19.67 -0.66
N PRO A 101 -10.64 -20.18 -1.46
CA PRO A 101 -10.80 -19.75 -2.84
C PRO A 101 -11.33 -18.32 -2.87
N MET A 102 -10.71 -17.48 -3.68
CA MET A 102 -11.18 -16.12 -3.91
C MET A 102 -12.16 -16.08 -5.09
N PRO A 103 -13.31 -15.42 -4.95
CA PRO A 103 -14.22 -15.24 -6.07
C PRO A 103 -13.56 -14.39 -7.17
N PRO A 104 -13.83 -14.68 -8.45
CA PRO A 104 -13.28 -13.89 -9.54
C PRO A 104 -13.83 -12.46 -9.50
N LEU A 105 -12.95 -11.48 -9.67
CA LEU A 105 -13.37 -10.09 -9.91
C LEU A 105 -14.05 -10.01 -11.29
N THR A 106 -15.28 -9.49 -11.33
CA THR A 106 -15.96 -9.15 -12.58
C THR A 106 -15.21 -8.02 -13.30
N GLU A 107 -15.29 -7.95 -14.64
CA GLU A 107 -14.65 -6.88 -15.42
C GLU A 107 -15.07 -5.49 -14.96
N GLU A 108 -16.34 -5.32 -14.60
CA GLU A 108 -16.88 -4.05 -14.10
C GLU A 108 -16.20 -3.63 -12.78
N ARG A 109 -16.05 -4.56 -11.83
CA ARG A 109 -15.33 -4.31 -10.58
C ARG A 109 -13.85 -4.00 -10.81
N ARG A 110 -13.19 -4.67 -11.75
CA ARG A 110 -11.78 -4.37 -12.09
C ARG A 110 -11.63 -2.94 -12.62
N ARG A 111 -12.51 -2.50 -13.52
CA ARG A 111 -12.48 -1.14 -14.07
C ARG A 111 -12.69 -0.07 -12.99
N ASP A 112 -13.58 -0.33 -12.04
CA ASP A 112 -13.80 0.58 -10.92
C ASP A 112 -12.58 0.65 -9.99
N LEU A 113 -11.93 -0.48 -9.70
CA LEU A 113 -10.72 -0.51 -8.88
C LEU A 113 -9.53 0.21 -9.55
N ILE A 114 -9.41 0.13 -10.88
CA ILE A 114 -8.40 0.89 -11.64
C ILE A 114 -8.66 2.40 -11.49
N LYS A 115 -9.92 2.84 -11.55
CA LYS A 115 -10.25 4.27 -11.34
C LYS A 115 -9.88 4.73 -9.94
N VAL A 116 -10.14 3.91 -8.92
CA VAL A 116 -9.75 4.20 -7.53
C VAL A 116 -8.22 4.29 -7.42
N ALA A 117 -7.48 3.31 -7.95
CA ALA A 117 -6.01 3.33 -7.92
C ALA A 117 -5.42 4.58 -8.59
N ARG A 118 -5.97 5.00 -9.74
CA ARG A 118 -5.58 6.24 -10.42
C ARG A 118 -5.90 7.49 -9.60
N SER A 119 -7.04 7.50 -8.91
CA SER A 119 -7.41 8.59 -8.03
C SER A 119 -6.43 8.75 -6.87
N GLU A 120 -6.04 7.64 -6.23
CA GLU A 120 -5.05 7.64 -5.15
C GLU A 120 -3.66 8.11 -5.63
N ALA A 121 -3.23 7.65 -6.82
CA ALA A 121 -1.98 8.12 -7.41
C ALA A 121 -1.99 9.64 -7.70
N GLU A 122 -3.11 10.20 -8.17
CA GLU A 122 -3.21 11.66 -8.37
C GLU A 122 -3.20 12.42 -7.04
N GLN A 123 -3.81 11.89 -5.97
CA GLN A 123 -3.70 12.49 -4.64
C GLN A 123 -2.25 12.54 -4.16
N ALA A 124 -1.48 11.45 -4.34
CA ALA A 124 -0.07 11.41 -4.01
C ALA A 124 0.76 12.42 -4.83
N ARG A 125 0.48 12.57 -6.13
CA ARG A 125 1.13 13.61 -6.96
C ARG A 125 0.79 15.02 -6.49
N VAL A 126 -0.46 15.28 -6.10
CA VAL A 126 -0.87 16.58 -5.55
C VAL A 126 -0.13 16.87 -4.24
N ALA A 127 0.02 15.87 -3.36
CA ALA A 127 0.79 16.01 -2.13
C ALA A 127 2.25 16.38 -2.40
N ILE A 128 2.92 15.70 -3.34
CA ILE A 128 4.29 16.03 -3.76
C ILE A 128 4.38 17.46 -4.33
N ARG A 129 3.41 17.87 -5.18
CA ARG A 129 3.38 19.24 -5.73
C ARG A 129 3.22 20.30 -4.64
N ASN A 130 2.46 20.00 -3.58
CA ASN A 130 2.33 20.88 -2.42
C ASN A 130 3.64 20.97 -1.63
N ILE A 131 4.30 19.84 -1.36
CA ILE A 131 5.61 19.82 -0.67
C ILE A 131 6.65 20.64 -1.45
N ARG A 132 6.69 20.51 -2.79
CA ARG A 132 7.54 21.35 -3.63
C ARG A 132 7.23 22.84 -3.48
N ARG A 133 5.95 23.20 -3.42
CA ARG A 133 5.52 24.60 -3.25
C ARG A 133 5.98 25.15 -1.89
N ASP A 134 5.83 24.37 -0.83
CA ASP A 134 6.26 24.73 0.52
C ASP A 134 7.78 24.95 0.55
N ALA A 135 8.57 23.98 0.06
CA ALA A 135 10.02 24.09 0.01
C ALA A 135 10.49 25.31 -0.81
N ASN A 136 9.83 25.60 -1.94
CA ASN A 136 10.14 26.78 -2.74
C ASN A 136 9.76 28.09 -2.05
N ASN A 137 8.72 28.11 -1.22
CA ASN A 137 8.35 29.28 -0.43
C ASN A 137 9.37 29.53 0.69
N GLU A 138 9.80 28.48 1.40
CA GLU A 138 10.84 28.59 2.43
C GLU A 138 12.16 29.11 1.85
N LEU A 139 12.58 28.63 0.68
CA LEU A 139 13.76 29.16 -0.02
C LEU A 139 13.62 30.66 -0.33
N LYS A 140 12.43 31.12 -0.76
CA LYS A 140 12.17 32.55 -1.01
C LYS A 140 12.17 33.39 0.28
N GLU A 141 11.68 32.84 1.38
CA GLU A 141 11.72 33.51 2.68
C GLU A 141 13.15 33.69 3.18
N LEU A 142 14.00 32.66 3.05
CA LEU A 142 15.42 32.74 3.40
C LEU A 142 16.18 33.80 2.58
N VAL A 143 15.82 34.02 1.31
CA VAL A 143 16.40 35.11 0.50
C VAL A 143 15.97 36.48 1.04
N LYS A 144 14.69 36.65 1.40
CA LYS A 144 14.19 37.90 1.99
C LYS A 144 14.86 38.22 3.32
N GLU A 145 15.14 37.20 4.12
CA GLU A 145 15.86 37.30 5.39
C GLU A 145 17.39 37.50 5.21
N LYS A 146 17.87 37.50 3.96
CA LYS A 146 19.31 37.59 3.60
C LYS A 146 20.16 36.46 4.19
N MET A 147 19.54 35.31 4.45
CA MET A 147 20.21 34.12 4.97
C MET A 147 20.88 33.32 3.84
N ILE A 148 20.40 33.46 2.60
CA ILE A 148 20.95 32.82 1.40
C ILE A 148 20.99 33.81 0.22
N SER A 149 21.84 33.54 -0.78
CA SER A 149 21.91 34.34 -2.02
C SER A 149 20.84 33.92 -3.05
N GLU A 150 20.56 34.78 -4.04
CA GLU A 150 19.68 34.43 -5.18
C GLU A 150 20.22 33.26 -6.02
N ASP A 151 21.55 33.10 -6.10
CA ASP A 151 22.17 31.97 -6.78
C ASP A 151 21.93 30.65 -6.04
N ASP A 152 21.95 30.70 -4.70
CA ASP A 152 21.66 29.53 -3.87
C ASP A 152 20.17 29.17 -3.88
N GLU A 153 19.27 30.16 -4.00
CA GLU A 153 17.84 29.94 -4.21
C GLU A 153 17.59 29.15 -5.51
N ARG A 154 18.20 29.59 -6.63
CA ARG A 154 18.07 28.88 -7.92
C ARG A 154 18.58 27.44 -7.83
N ARG A 155 19.74 27.22 -7.22
CA ARG A 155 20.28 25.87 -7.00
C ARG A 155 19.35 25.02 -6.12
N GLY A 156 18.79 25.61 -5.07
CA GLY A 156 17.81 24.95 -4.21
C GLY A 156 16.58 24.50 -4.99
N GLN A 157 15.99 25.40 -5.78
CA GLN A 157 14.82 25.11 -6.61
C GLN A 157 15.09 24.01 -7.66
N GLU A 158 16.25 24.02 -8.32
CA GLU A 158 16.64 22.96 -9.27
C GLU A 158 16.73 21.59 -8.59
N ILE A 159 17.27 21.53 -7.38
CA ILE A 159 17.40 20.27 -6.62
C ILE A 159 16.02 19.77 -6.18
N VAL A 160 15.17 20.66 -5.64
CA VAL A 160 13.79 20.30 -5.25
C VAL A 160 13.00 19.82 -6.47
N GLN A 161 13.20 20.43 -7.64
CA GLN A 161 12.57 19.99 -8.88
C GLN A 161 13.03 18.58 -9.28
N LYS A 162 14.34 18.29 -9.22
CA LYS A 162 14.86 16.92 -9.47
C LYS A 162 14.29 15.88 -8.52
N LEU A 163 14.18 16.19 -7.22
CA LEU A 163 13.56 15.32 -6.23
C LEU A 163 12.08 15.07 -6.54
N THR A 164 11.35 16.13 -6.92
CA THR A 164 9.95 16.03 -7.35
C THR A 164 9.81 15.08 -8.54
N ASP A 165 10.63 15.28 -9.58
CA ASP A 165 10.56 14.48 -10.81
C ASP A 165 10.89 13.00 -10.56
N GLN A 166 11.82 12.72 -9.64
CA GLN A 166 12.15 11.35 -9.24
C GLN A 166 10.98 10.66 -8.54
N ASN A 167 10.38 11.31 -7.52
CA ASN A 167 9.27 10.71 -6.77
C ASN A 167 7.99 10.59 -7.64
N VAL A 168 7.74 11.52 -8.56
CA VAL A 168 6.61 11.39 -9.51
C VAL A 168 6.81 10.17 -10.43
N LYS A 169 8.03 9.93 -10.92
CA LYS A 169 8.31 8.72 -11.70
C LYS A 169 8.10 7.44 -10.89
N GLU A 170 8.47 7.46 -9.61
CA GLU A 170 8.26 6.32 -8.72
C GLU A 170 6.75 6.03 -8.52
N ILE A 171 5.92 7.07 -8.34
CA ILE A 171 4.46 6.92 -8.33
C ILE A 171 3.94 6.30 -9.63
N ASP A 172 4.47 6.75 -10.78
CA ASP A 172 4.03 6.24 -12.08
C ASP A 172 4.38 4.76 -12.28
N VAL A 173 5.56 4.34 -11.80
CA VAL A 173 5.98 2.93 -11.82
C VAL A 173 5.06 2.08 -10.93
N VAL A 174 4.83 2.51 -9.68
CA VAL A 174 3.98 1.78 -8.73
C VAL A 174 2.53 1.68 -9.24
N LEU A 175 2.01 2.74 -9.85
CA LEU A 175 0.69 2.72 -10.46
C LEU A 175 0.63 1.76 -11.66
N ALA A 176 1.64 1.77 -12.53
CA ALA A 176 1.68 0.90 -13.70
C ALA A 176 1.75 -0.58 -13.30
N GLU A 177 2.58 -0.94 -12.32
CA GLU A 177 2.64 -2.29 -11.77
C GLU A 177 1.27 -2.72 -11.22
N LYS A 178 0.58 -1.83 -10.50
CA LYS A 178 -0.75 -2.14 -9.95
C LYS A 178 -1.83 -2.27 -11.02
N GLU A 179 -1.77 -1.47 -12.08
CA GLU A 179 -2.69 -1.58 -13.22
C GLU A 179 -2.47 -2.88 -14.00
N GLU A 180 -1.22 -3.28 -14.20
CA GLU A 180 -0.87 -4.56 -14.81
C GLU A 180 -1.36 -5.72 -13.95
N ASP A 181 -1.16 -5.66 -12.63
CA ASP A 181 -1.69 -6.66 -11.70
C ASP A 181 -3.22 -6.80 -11.78
N LEU A 182 -3.95 -5.69 -11.89
CA LEU A 182 -5.42 -5.69 -12.02
C LEU A 182 -5.90 -6.23 -13.37
N MET A 183 -5.10 -6.06 -14.43
CA MET A 183 -5.43 -6.54 -15.77
C MET A 183 -4.93 -7.97 -16.05
N SER A 184 -3.89 -8.44 -15.38
CA SER A 184 -3.38 -9.80 -15.50
C SER A 184 -4.40 -10.83 -14.97
N ILE A 185 -4.47 -11.99 -15.62
CA ILE A 185 -5.50 -13.05 -15.41
C ILE A 185 -4.93 -14.24 -14.67
#